data_AF-A0A4U0WI80-F1
#
_entry.id   AF-A0A4U0WI80-F1
#
_cell.length_a   1.000
_cell.length_b   1.000
_cell.length_c   1.000
_cell.angle_alpha   90.00
_cell.angle_beta   90.00
_cell.angle_gamma   90.00
#
_symmetry.space_group_name_H-M   'P 1'
#
loop_
_entity.id
_entity.type
_entity.pdbx_description
1 polymer ?
#
loop_
_entity_poly.entity_id
_entity_poly.type
_entity_poly.pdbx_seq_one_letter_code
_entity_poly.pdbx_strand_id
1 'polypeptide(L)'
;MDTMKSMSRAVGAGEPRGNRMSHMMSANEGPMDIIAKVSGQVKNGIREDDGPYFTNNEGIPLPDPEHSKTIGGIPVASDVHLFQKQQHFNRSKVLERMVHPCGSGAFGYFESTADVSDMTKADFLQRVGERTPIFIRFSTVTLGREFPDEARNPRGFAIKFYTGEGNYDIVGLNFPVFFCRDPIQGPDVIRSQARNPKNFFLDYDATFDLLGATPEGNHAGLMFFSDHGTPDGWINEHGYGCHAFKWVNKKGEFVYI
;
A
#
# COMPACT_ATOMS: atom_id res chain seq x y z
N MET A 1 24.60 55.13 -9.85
CA MET A 1 24.41 54.54 -8.51
C MET A 1 23.08 53.80 -8.35
N ASP A 2 22.15 53.85 -9.31
CA ASP A 2 20.85 53.17 -9.20
C ASP A 2 20.78 51.76 -9.82
N THR A 3 21.77 51.36 -10.63
CA THR A 3 21.83 50.00 -11.21
C THR A 3 22.38 48.93 -10.26
N MET A 4 23.03 49.32 -9.15
CA MET A 4 23.50 48.39 -8.12
C MET A 4 22.44 48.04 -7.07
N LYS A 5 21.36 48.82 -6.95
CA LYS A 5 20.26 48.57 -6.00
C LYS A 5 19.21 47.58 -6.52
N SER A 6 19.12 47.33 -7.83
CA SER A 6 18.23 46.29 -8.36
C SER A 6 18.83 44.88 -8.27
N MET A 7 20.17 44.75 -8.23
CA MET A 7 20.83 43.45 -8.04
C MET A 7 20.83 42.99 -6.57
N SER A 8 20.64 43.89 -5.59
CA SER A 8 20.66 43.52 -4.17
C SER A 8 19.37 42.86 -3.67
N ARG A 9 18.34 42.76 -4.51
CA ARG A 9 17.10 42.01 -4.18
C ARG A 9 17.19 40.52 -4.51
N ALA A 10 18.24 40.09 -5.21
CA ALA A 10 18.36 38.74 -5.77
C ALA A 10 19.33 37.81 -5.00
N VAL A 11 19.94 38.28 -3.91
CA VAL A 11 20.84 37.45 -3.10
C VAL A 11 20.14 37.16 -1.77
N GLY A 12 19.36 36.07 -1.75
CA GLY A 12 18.79 35.49 -0.52
C GLY A 12 17.27 35.44 -0.43
N ALA A 13 16.52 35.97 -1.39
CA ALA A 13 15.08 35.79 -1.47
C ALA A 13 14.78 34.56 -2.34
N GLY A 14 14.25 33.48 -1.76
CA GLY A 14 13.75 32.35 -2.53
C GLY A 14 12.54 32.73 -3.37
N GLU A 15 12.19 31.90 -4.35
CA GLU A 15 10.97 32.12 -5.13
C GLU A 15 9.73 31.86 -4.27
N PRO A 16 8.82 32.85 -4.13
CA PRO A 16 7.65 32.71 -3.30
C PRO A 16 6.66 31.71 -3.89
N ARG A 17 6.05 30.89 -3.03
CA ARG A 17 5.01 29.93 -3.41
C ARG A 17 3.64 30.60 -3.40
N GLY A 18 2.83 30.36 -4.43
CA GLY A 18 1.41 30.71 -4.40
C GLY A 18 0.62 29.83 -3.42
N ASN A 19 -0.56 30.30 -2.98
CA ASN A 19 -1.45 29.52 -2.11
C ASN A 19 -1.84 28.20 -2.81
N ARG A 20 -1.41 27.06 -2.27
CA ARG A 20 -1.86 25.74 -2.73
C ARG A 20 -3.27 25.49 -2.19
N MET A 21 -4.25 25.33 -3.08
CA MET A 21 -5.43 24.53 -2.75
C MET A 21 -5.08 23.07 -3.02
N SER A 22 -4.70 22.33 -1.98
CA SER A 22 -4.58 20.87 -2.09
C SER A 22 -5.99 20.28 -2.06
N HIS A 23 -6.51 19.90 -3.22
CA HIS A 23 -7.76 19.12 -3.30
C HIS A 23 -7.60 17.70 -2.70
N MET A 24 -6.37 17.28 -2.38
CA MET A 24 -6.03 15.96 -1.84
C MET A 24 -5.26 16.13 -0.52
N MET A 25 -5.95 16.51 0.55
CA MET A 25 -5.36 16.84 1.86
C MET A 25 -4.59 15.70 2.55
N SER A 26 -4.60 14.47 2.00
CA SER A 26 -4.01 13.28 2.63
C SER A 26 -2.75 12.74 1.94
N ALA A 27 -2.24 13.38 0.88
CA ALA A 27 -1.19 12.80 0.03
C ALA A 27 0.20 12.68 0.71
N ASN A 28 0.43 13.37 1.83
CA ASN A 28 1.71 13.37 2.55
C ASN A 28 1.67 12.64 3.90
N GLU A 29 0.52 12.11 4.32
CA GLU A 29 0.40 11.42 5.60
C GLU A 29 0.75 9.95 5.41
N GLY A 30 1.76 9.48 6.14
CA GLY A 30 2.10 8.07 6.15
C GLY A 30 1.02 7.25 6.87
N PRO A 31 0.98 5.93 6.66
CA PRO A 31 0.06 5.05 7.38
C PRO A 31 0.13 5.18 8.90
N MET A 32 1.32 5.50 9.44
CA MET A 32 1.53 5.74 10.86
C MET A 32 0.92 7.07 11.33
N ASP A 33 0.92 8.12 10.51
CA ASP A 33 0.32 9.40 10.86
C ASP A 33 -1.20 9.29 10.87
N ILE A 34 -1.75 8.64 9.85
CA ILE A 34 -3.20 8.40 9.75
C ILE A 34 -3.65 7.54 10.91
N ILE A 35 -2.95 6.44 11.23
CA ILE A 35 -3.36 5.60 12.36
C ILE A 35 -3.17 6.30 13.71
N ALA A 36 -2.14 7.13 13.86
CA ALA A 36 -1.96 7.94 15.06
C ALA A 36 -3.11 8.92 15.28
N LYS A 37 -3.65 9.51 14.20
CA LYS A 37 -4.85 10.35 14.25
C LYS A 37 -6.10 9.54 14.57
N VAL A 38 -6.31 8.41 13.88
CA VAL A 38 -7.47 7.53 14.09
C VAL A 38 -7.49 6.95 15.52
N SER A 39 -6.32 6.64 16.08
CA SER A 39 -6.15 6.11 17.44
C SER A 39 -6.10 7.18 18.54
N GLY A 40 -6.02 8.47 18.18
CA GLY A 40 -5.87 9.57 19.13
C GLY A 40 -4.52 9.61 19.86
N GLN A 41 -3.52 8.86 19.40
CA GLN A 41 -2.23 8.70 20.09
C GLN A 41 -1.24 9.85 19.83
N VAL A 42 -1.44 10.69 18.80
CA VAL A 42 -0.54 11.83 18.51
C VAL A 42 -1.34 13.10 18.23
N LYS A 43 -0.92 14.23 18.86
CA LYS A 43 -1.56 15.55 18.73
C LYS A 43 -1.00 16.42 17.59
N ASN A 44 0.22 16.15 17.11
CA ASN A 44 0.92 17.05 16.20
C ASN A 44 1.21 16.33 14.88
N GLY A 45 0.53 16.75 13.81
CA GLY A 45 0.80 16.29 12.46
C GLY A 45 2.17 16.75 11.95
N ILE A 46 2.57 16.21 10.80
CA ILE A 46 3.69 16.74 10.01
C ILE A 46 3.44 18.24 9.79
N ARG A 47 4.50 19.06 9.91
CA ARG A 47 4.44 20.49 9.58
C ARG A 47 3.75 20.66 8.23
N GLU A 48 2.71 21.48 8.17
CA GLU A 48 2.05 21.80 6.91
C GLU A 48 3.08 22.30 5.89
N ASP A 49 2.93 21.93 4.62
CA ASP A 49 3.76 22.44 3.53
C ASP A 49 3.31 23.88 3.17
N ASP A 50 3.34 24.75 4.18
CA ASP A 50 2.97 26.17 4.20
C ASP A 50 4.17 27.08 3.96
N GLY A 51 5.30 26.50 3.59
CA GLY A 51 6.56 27.20 3.39
C GLY A 51 6.40 28.34 2.38
N PRO A 52 6.88 29.56 2.70
CA PRO A 52 6.75 30.70 1.79
C PRO A 52 7.57 30.53 0.51
N TYR A 53 8.54 29.62 0.49
CA TYR A 53 9.47 29.41 -0.62
C TYR A 53 9.55 27.94 -1.02
N PHE A 54 9.90 27.68 -2.28
CA PHE A 54 10.38 26.35 -2.66
C PHE A 54 11.72 26.08 -2.00
N THR A 55 11.92 24.88 -1.45
CA THR A 55 13.18 24.50 -0.80
C THR A 55 13.74 23.21 -1.36
N ASN A 56 15.04 23.05 -1.19
CA ASN A 56 15.74 21.79 -1.43
C ASN A 56 15.54 20.84 -0.22
N ASN A 57 16.13 19.65 -0.23
CA ASN A 57 15.93 18.66 0.86
C ASN A 57 16.56 19.10 2.19
N GLU A 58 17.50 20.05 2.18
CA GLU A 58 18.11 20.65 3.37
C GLU A 58 17.39 21.93 3.84
N GLY A 59 16.27 22.28 3.22
CA GLY A 59 15.48 23.47 3.56
C GLY A 59 16.03 24.79 3.00
N ILE A 60 17.01 24.74 2.09
CA ILE A 60 17.59 25.92 1.43
C ILE A 60 16.59 26.43 0.38
N PRO A 61 16.19 27.71 0.40
CA PRO A 61 15.29 28.27 -0.59
C PRO A 61 15.86 28.20 -2.02
N LEU A 62 15.06 27.72 -2.96
CA LEU A 62 15.37 27.76 -4.38
C LEU A 62 15.20 29.19 -4.90
N PRO A 63 16.20 29.75 -5.59
CA PRO A 63 16.06 31.04 -6.25
C PRO A 63 15.08 31.01 -7.43
N ASP A 64 15.02 29.89 -8.16
CA ASP A 64 14.17 29.65 -9.33
C ASP A 64 13.92 28.11 -9.44
N PRO A 65 12.67 27.62 -9.37
CA PRO A 65 12.32 26.21 -9.45
C PRO A 65 12.03 25.71 -10.87
N GLU A 66 11.95 26.63 -11.85
CA GLU A 66 11.57 26.37 -13.25
C GLU A 66 12.80 26.30 -14.17
N HIS A 67 13.86 27.04 -13.86
CA HIS A 67 15.05 27.12 -14.70
C HIS A 67 16.29 26.52 -14.03
N SER A 68 17.10 25.82 -14.83
CA SER A 68 18.42 25.37 -14.40
C SER A 68 19.44 26.51 -14.47
N LYS A 69 20.48 26.46 -13.64
CA LYS A 69 21.65 27.33 -13.79
C LYS A 69 22.39 26.95 -15.07
N THR A 70 22.57 27.90 -15.98
CA THR A 70 23.21 27.66 -17.28
C THR A 70 24.35 28.65 -17.60
N ILE A 71 25.23 28.26 -18.52
CA ILE A 71 26.18 29.14 -19.22
C ILE A 71 25.94 28.95 -20.72
N GLY A 72 25.52 30.01 -21.43
CA GLY A 72 25.20 29.91 -22.86
C GLY A 72 24.08 28.92 -23.18
N GLY A 73 23.13 28.72 -22.26
CA GLY A 73 22.03 27.75 -22.40
C GLY A 73 22.38 26.32 -21.99
N ILE A 74 23.63 26.05 -21.59
CA ILE A 74 24.08 24.71 -21.16
C ILE A 74 24.01 24.61 -19.64
N PRO A 75 23.27 23.64 -19.05
CA PRO A 75 23.26 23.41 -17.61
C PRO A 75 24.64 23.14 -17.04
N VAL A 76 24.94 23.69 -15.87
CA VAL A 76 26.26 23.53 -15.23
C VAL A 76 26.25 22.54 -14.08
N ALA A 77 27.35 21.83 -13.89
CA ALA A 77 27.50 20.85 -12.79
C ALA A 77 27.46 21.48 -11.38
N SER A 78 27.61 22.80 -11.28
CA SER A 78 27.47 23.52 -10.00
C SER A 78 26.01 23.70 -9.56
N ASP A 79 25.03 23.30 -10.38
CA ASP A 79 23.61 23.34 -10.02
C ASP A 79 23.21 22.15 -9.14
N VAL A 80 23.43 22.31 -7.84
CA VAL A 80 23.08 21.28 -6.84
C VAL A 80 21.57 21.05 -6.73
N HIS A 81 20.74 22.06 -7.02
CA HIS A 81 19.28 21.95 -6.95
C HIS A 81 18.74 21.07 -8.09
N LEU A 82 19.23 21.30 -9.31
CA LEU A 82 18.92 20.45 -10.47
C LEU A 82 19.26 18.99 -10.18
N PHE A 83 20.48 18.72 -9.72
CA PHE A 83 20.90 17.35 -9.46
C PHE A 83 20.10 16.69 -8.33
N GLN A 84 19.85 17.38 -7.23
CA GLN A 84 19.09 16.81 -6.12
C GLN A 84 17.66 16.44 -6.55
N LYS A 85 16.97 17.33 -7.28
CA LYS A 85 15.61 17.08 -7.80
C LYS A 85 15.59 15.87 -8.75
N GLN A 86 16.54 15.80 -9.67
CA GLN A 86 16.65 14.67 -10.62
C GLN A 86 17.04 13.36 -9.92
N GLN A 87 17.96 13.40 -8.96
CA GLN A 87 18.38 12.22 -8.20
C GLN A 87 17.25 11.63 -7.38
N HIS A 88 16.41 12.48 -6.77
CA HIS A 88 15.22 12.04 -6.05
C HIS A 88 14.20 11.41 -7.01
N PHE A 89 13.89 12.08 -8.13
CA PHE A 89 12.97 11.56 -9.15
C PHE A 89 13.42 10.20 -9.70
N ASN A 90 14.69 10.06 -10.07
CA ASN A 90 15.26 8.83 -10.62
C ASN A 90 15.22 7.64 -9.65
N ARG A 91 15.00 7.89 -8.34
CA ARG A 91 14.92 6.88 -7.28
C ARG A 91 13.51 6.73 -6.70
N SER A 92 12.53 7.44 -7.25
CA SER A 92 11.16 7.46 -6.71
C SER A 92 10.40 6.15 -6.86
N LYS A 93 10.76 5.32 -7.86
CA LYS A 93 10.14 4.00 -8.04
C LYS A 93 10.84 2.96 -7.17
N VAL A 94 10.16 2.52 -6.13
CA VAL A 94 10.55 1.35 -5.33
C VAL A 94 10.11 0.05 -5.99
N LEU A 95 10.72 -1.06 -5.60
CA LEU A 95 10.28 -2.40 -6.00
C LEU A 95 8.83 -2.62 -5.54
N GLU A 96 8.01 -3.13 -6.46
CA GLU A 96 6.65 -3.55 -6.12
C GLU A 96 6.65 -4.91 -5.41
N ARG A 97 5.49 -5.29 -4.85
CA ARG A 97 5.35 -6.61 -4.24
C ARG A 97 5.39 -7.67 -5.34
N MET A 98 6.07 -8.79 -5.09
CA MET A 98 6.15 -9.92 -6.03
C MET A 98 4.75 -10.46 -6.39
N VAL A 99 3.85 -10.44 -5.42
CA VAL A 99 2.42 -10.73 -5.56
C VAL A 99 1.64 -9.63 -4.84
N HIS A 100 0.42 -9.40 -5.28
CA HIS A 100 -0.42 -8.31 -4.81
C HIS A 100 0.14 -6.89 -5.03
N PRO A 101 0.79 -6.56 -6.17
CA PRO A 101 1.34 -5.22 -6.37
C PRO A 101 0.26 -4.16 -6.62
N CYS A 102 -0.79 -4.47 -7.41
CA CYS A 102 -1.91 -3.58 -7.64
C CYS A 102 -2.90 -3.67 -6.48
N GLY A 103 -3.29 -2.54 -5.89
CA GLY A 103 -4.22 -2.56 -4.78
C GLY A 103 -4.48 -1.20 -4.15
N SER A 104 -5.60 -1.12 -3.42
CA SER A 104 -6.09 0.06 -2.74
C SER A 104 -6.14 -0.17 -1.24
N GLY A 105 -6.02 0.88 -0.44
CA GLY A 105 -6.07 0.77 1.02
C GLY A 105 -6.97 1.81 1.66
N ALA A 106 -7.52 1.48 2.82
CA ALA A 106 -8.36 2.36 3.60
C ALA A 106 -8.05 2.21 5.10
N PHE A 107 -8.30 3.26 5.86
CA PHE A 107 -8.26 3.23 7.32
C PHE A 107 -9.68 3.17 7.87
N GLY A 108 -9.82 2.57 9.06
CA GLY A 108 -11.09 2.49 9.75
C GLY A 108 -10.90 1.97 11.16
N TYR A 109 -11.94 1.32 11.68
CA TYR A 109 -11.88 0.61 12.95
C TYR A 109 -12.64 -0.72 12.85
N PHE A 110 -12.20 -1.69 13.65
CA PHE A 110 -12.94 -2.89 13.99
C PHE A 110 -13.64 -2.67 15.33
N GLU A 111 -14.89 -3.09 15.47
CA GLU A 111 -15.64 -3.05 16.73
C GLU A 111 -16.02 -4.47 17.14
N SER A 112 -15.59 -4.91 18.32
CA SER A 112 -16.02 -6.22 18.84
C SER A 112 -17.48 -6.17 19.25
N THR A 113 -18.33 -7.00 18.66
CA THR A 113 -19.78 -6.99 18.92
C THR A 113 -20.25 -8.12 19.84
N ALA A 114 -19.36 -9.07 20.18
CA ALA A 114 -19.67 -10.23 21.01
C ALA A 114 -18.49 -10.56 21.94
N ASP A 115 -18.80 -11.09 23.12
CA ASP A 115 -17.79 -11.58 24.05
C ASP A 115 -17.30 -12.96 23.57
N VAL A 116 -16.00 -13.04 23.27
CA VAL A 116 -15.28 -14.26 22.85
C VAL A 116 -14.08 -14.54 23.75
N SER A 117 -14.08 -13.98 24.97
CA SER A 117 -12.98 -14.10 25.94
C SER A 117 -12.75 -15.53 26.44
N ASP A 118 -13.76 -16.40 26.28
CA ASP A 118 -13.68 -17.83 26.53
C ASP A 118 -12.88 -18.58 25.45
N MET A 119 -12.80 -18.05 24.22
CA MET A 119 -12.06 -18.63 23.10
C MET A 119 -10.63 -18.09 22.97
N THR A 120 -10.41 -16.81 23.25
CA THR A 120 -9.13 -16.14 23.02
C THR A 120 -8.78 -15.15 24.12
N LYS A 121 -7.48 -14.98 24.38
CA LYS A 121 -6.93 -13.96 25.29
C LYS A 121 -6.49 -12.67 24.59
N ALA A 122 -6.66 -12.56 23.27
CA ALA A 122 -6.27 -11.38 22.51
C ALA A 122 -7.03 -10.13 23.00
N ASP A 123 -6.30 -9.10 23.41
CA ASP A 123 -6.87 -7.94 24.13
C ASP A 123 -8.01 -7.24 23.38
N PHE A 124 -7.84 -7.01 22.07
CA PHE A 124 -8.80 -6.31 21.22
C PHE A 124 -10.16 -7.04 21.03
N LEU A 125 -10.27 -8.27 21.52
CA LEU A 125 -11.47 -9.11 21.50
C LEU A 125 -12.07 -9.33 22.89
N GLN A 126 -11.51 -8.72 23.94
CA GLN A 126 -11.95 -8.97 25.33
C GLN A 126 -13.16 -8.14 25.76
N ARG A 127 -13.52 -7.08 25.03
CA ARG A 127 -14.53 -6.10 25.44
C ARG A 127 -15.49 -5.80 24.30
N VAL A 128 -16.79 -6.01 24.51
CA VAL A 128 -17.83 -5.62 23.55
C VAL A 128 -17.87 -4.09 23.43
N GLY A 129 -17.95 -3.58 22.20
CA GLY A 129 -17.92 -2.15 21.87
C GLY A 129 -16.51 -1.57 21.76
N GLU A 130 -15.45 -2.37 22.00
CA GLU A 130 -14.09 -1.90 21.83
C GLU A 130 -13.77 -1.63 20.36
N ARG A 131 -13.30 -0.42 20.08
CA ARG A 131 -12.88 0.02 18.75
C ARG A 131 -11.38 -0.07 18.59
N THR A 132 -10.94 -0.96 17.72
CA THR A 132 -9.55 -1.16 17.36
C THR A 132 -9.26 -0.50 16.03
N PRO A 133 -8.35 0.48 15.94
CA PRO A 133 -7.95 1.07 14.67
C PRO A 133 -7.43 0.00 13.70
N ILE A 134 -7.82 0.10 12.42
CA ILE A 134 -7.36 -0.82 11.38
C ILE A 134 -6.86 -0.08 10.13
N PHE A 135 -5.97 -0.75 9.41
CA PHE A 135 -5.69 -0.49 8.01
C PHE A 135 -6.03 -1.74 7.20
N ILE A 136 -6.83 -1.57 6.16
CA ILE A 136 -7.15 -2.63 5.21
C ILE A 136 -6.49 -2.33 3.87
N ARG A 137 -5.97 -3.37 3.21
CA ARG A 137 -5.47 -3.31 1.84
C ARG A 137 -6.11 -4.40 0.99
N PHE A 138 -6.81 -3.96 -0.04
CA PHE A 138 -7.31 -4.78 -1.14
C PHE A 138 -6.29 -4.84 -2.27
N SER A 139 -6.32 -5.89 -3.08
CA SER A 139 -5.39 -6.05 -4.21
C SER A 139 -5.82 -7.11 -5.20
N THR A 140 -5.34 -7.03 -6.44
CA THR A 140 -5.22 -8.23 -7.30
C THR A 140 -3.99 -9.04 -6.86
N VAL A 141 -3.61 -10.15 -7.52
CA VAL A 141 -2.54 -11.05 -7.05
C VAL A 141 -1.33 -11.12 -7.99
N THR A 142 -1.50 -11.59 -9.22
CA THR A 142 -0.37 -12.20 -9.96
C THR A 142 0.35 -11.28 -10.95
N LEU A 143 -0.29 -10.21 -11.38
CA LEU A 143 0.23 -9.30 -12.41
C LEU A 143 0.66 -7.97 -11.79
N GLY A 144 1.40 -7.15 -12.55
CA GLY A 144 2.04 -5.92 -12.07
C GLY A 144 1.06 -4.88 -11.52
N ARG A 145 1.58 -3.83 -10.88
CA ARG A 145 0.76 -2.74 -10.30
C ARG A 145 -0.16 -2.02 -11.30
N GLU A 146 0.09 -2.18 -12.58
CA GLU A 146 -0.71 -1.63 -13.68
C GLU A 146 -1.92 -2.50 -14.06
N PHE A 147 -2.07 -3.69 -13.47
CA PHE A 147 -3.13 -4.60 -13.82
C PHE A 147 -4.51 -4.02 -13.44
N PRO A 148 -5.53 -4.09 -14.32
CA PRO A 148 -6.82 -3.47 -14.05
C PRO A 148 -7.52 -4.07 -12.82
N ASP A 149 -8.12 -3.22 -11.99
CA ASP A 149 -8.83 -3.63 -10.77
C ASP A 149 -9.98 -4.62 -11.03
N GLU A 150 -10.63 -4.52 -12.19
CA GLU A 150 -11.77 -5.37 -12.59
C GLU A 150 -11.35 -6.69 -13.27
N ALA A 151 -10.07 -6.86 -13.60
CA ALA A 151 -9.64 -8.02 -14.35
C ALA A 151 -9.70 -9.32 -13.51
N ARG A 152 -9.81 -10.47 -14.19
CA ARG A 152 -9.96 -11.78 -13.54
C ARG A 152 -8.72 -12.13 -12.70
N ASN A 153 -8.91 -12.27 -11.39
CA ASN A 153 -7.86 -12.59 -10.43
C ASN A 153 -8.49 -12.91 -9.06
N PRO A 154 -7.85 -13.66 -8.15
CA PRO A 154 -8.26 -13.58 -6.75
C PRO A 154 -8.07 -12.15 -6.23
N ARG A 155 -8.76 -11.77 -5.14
CA ARG A 155 -8.50 -10.51 -4.44
C ARG A 155 -7.80 -10.76 -3.11
N GLY A 156 -6.71 -10.04 -2.86
CA GLY A 156 -6.10 -9.96 -1.54
C GLY A 156 -6.95 -9.11 -0.62
N PHE A 157 -7.18 -9.61 0.60
CA PHE A 157 -7.99 -8.97 1.63
C PHE A 157 -7.17 -8.96 2.93
N ALA A 158 -6.25 -7.99 3.05
CA ALA A 158 -5.33 -7.92 4.19
C ALA A 158 -5.77 -6.85 5.19
N ILE A 159 -5.97 -7.22 6.46
CA ILE A 159 -6.34 -6.32 7.54
C ILE A 159 -5.24 -6.31 8.60
N LYS A 160 -4.77 -5.12 8.94
CA LYS A 160 -3.86 -4.87 10.06
C LYS A 160 -4.65 -4.21 11.19
N PHE A 161 -4.66 -4.87 12.35
CA PHE A 161 -5.26 -4.38 13.59
C PHE A 161 -4.17 -3.78 14.47
N TYR A 162 -4.36 -2.54 14.90
CA TYR A 162 -3.44 -1.85 15.79
C TYR A 162 -3.94 -2.00 17.23
N THR A 163 -3.56 -3.11 17.86
CA THR A 163 -4.05 -3.50 19.19
C THR A 163 -3.15 -2.95 20.30
N GLY A 164 -3.64 -2.99 21.55
CA GLY A 164 -2.84 -2.63 22.73
C GLY A 164 -1.65 -3.57 23.00
N GLU A 165 -1.66 -4.78 22.44
CA GLU A 165 -0.63 -5.81 22.62
C GLU A 165 0.24 -6.03 21.37
N GLY A 166 0.16 -5.11 20.40
CA GLY A 166 0.92 -5.16 19.14
C GLY A 166 0.03 -5.26 17.91
N ASN A 167 0.65 -5.28 16.73
CA ASN A 167 -0.09 -5.40 15.48
C ASN A 167 -0.51 -6.84 15.24
N TYR A 168 -1.79 -7.04 14.93
CA TYR A 168 -2.33 -8.33 14.53
C TYR A 168 -2.72 -8.26 13.06
N ASP A 169 -2.16 -9.11 12.21
CA ASP A 169 -2.39 -9.08 10.76
C ASP A 169 -3.17 -10.32 10.31
N ILE A 170 -4.35 -10.11 9.72
CA ILE A 170 -5.08 -11.12 8.98
C ILE A 170 -4.80 -10.89 7.50
N VAL A 171 -3.93 -11.70 6.90
CA VAL A 171 -3.54 -11.61 5.50
C VAL A 171 -4.33 -12.64 4.70
N GLY A 172 -5.53 -12.26 4.27
CA GLY A 172 -6.50 -13.14 3.63
C GLY A 172 -6.64 -12.93 2.13
N LEU A 173 -7.59 -13.69 1.57
CA LEU A 173 -8.09 -13.56 0.21
C LEU A 173 -9.62 -13.44 0.23
N ASN A 174 -10.19 -13.06 -0.91
CA ASN A 174 -11.63 -13.19 -1.12
C ASN A 174 -12.08 -14.64 -1.39
N PHE A 175 -11.13 -15.59 -1.46
CA PHE A 175 -11.39 -17.02 -1.56
C PHE A 175 -11.11 -17.69 -0.21
N PRO A 176 -11.98 -18.60 0.27
CA PRO A 176 -11.74 -19.36 1.49
C PRO A 176 -10.68 -20.47 1.32
N VAL A 177 -10.21 -20.71 0.10
CA VAL A 177 -9.27 -21.77 -0.28
C VAL A 177 -8.18 -21.24 -1.20
N PHE A 178 -7.12 -22.03 -1.40
CA PHE A 178 -6.00 -21.67 -2.26
C PHE A 178 -5.70 -22.77 -3.30
N PHE A 179 -4.88 -22.46 -4.29
CA PHE A 179 -4.55 -23.36 -5.42
C PHE A 179 -3.60 -24.49 -5.06
N CYS A 180 -2.98 -24.44 -3.88
CA CYS A 180 -2.12 -25.50 -3.38
C CYS A 180 -2.32 -25.66 -1.87
N ARG A 181 -1.90 -26.82 -1.37
CA ARG A 181 -1.90 -27.15 0.07
C ARG A 181 -0.50 -27.23 0.67
N ASP A 182 0.53 -27.28 -0.19
CA ASP A 182 1.93 -27.28 0.21
C ASP A 182 2.61 -25.98 -0.26
N PRO A 183 3.30 -25.24 0.63
CA PRO A 183 3.95 -23.98 0.27
C PRO A 183 5.05 -24.14 -0.79
N ILE A 184 5.62 -25.34 -0.98
CA ILE A 184 6.65 -25.54 -2.02
C ILE A 184 6.10 -25.29 -3.44
N GLN A 185 4.81 -25.54 -3.66
CA GLN A 185 4.12 -25.31 -4.94
C GLN A 185 3.72 -23.84 -5.15
N GLY A 186 3.81 -22.99 -4.12
CA GLY A 186 3.37 -21.60 -4.18
C GLY A 186 3.97 -20.82 -5.36
N PRO A 187 5.29 -20.86 -5.59
CA PRO A 187 5.90 -20.22 -6.76
C PRO A 187 5.38 -20.76 -8.10
N ASP A 188 5.08 -22.05 -8.20
CA ASP A 188 4.55 -22.66 -9.43
C ASP A 188 3.12 -22.17 -9.71
N VAL A 189 2.29 -22.05 -8.67
CA VAL A 189 0.96 -21.42 -8.75
C VAL A 189 1.07 -20.01 -9.31
N ILE A 190 1.90 -19.16 -8.72
CA ILE A 190 2.05 -17.76 -9.14
C ILE A 190 2.57 -17.67 -10.58
N ARG A 191 3.54 -18.51 -10.97
CA ARG A 191 4.09 -18.53 -12.32
C ARG A 191 3.08 -19.00 -13.37
N SER A 192 2.21 -19.95 -13.05
CA SER A 192 1.16 -20.43 -13.95
C SER A 192 0.14 -19.35 -14.34
N GLN A 193 0.03 -18.31 -13.52
CA GLN A 193 -0.91 -17.19 -13.67
C GLN A 193 -0.19 -15.86 -14.00
N ALA A 194 1.12 -15.92 -14.25
CA ALA A 194 1.93 -14.78 -14.65
C ALA A 194 1.97 -14.64 -16.18
N ARG A 195 2.63 -13.59 -16.66
CA ARG A 195 2.90 -13.44 -18.10
C ARG A 195 3.91 -14.49 -18.56
N ASN A 196 3.73 -15.00 -19.77
CA ASN A 196 4.67 -15.93 -20.37
C ASN A 196 6.06 -15.26 -20.50
N PRO A 197 7.15 -15.90 -20.04
CA PRO A 197 8.47 -15.27 -20.02
C PRO A 197 9.07 -15.04 -21.41
N LYS A 198 8.57 -15.71 -22.46
CA LYS A 198 9.09 -15.58 -23.83
C LYS A 198 8.54 -14.37 -24.56
N ASN A 199 7.25 -14.03 -24.35
CA ASN A 199 6.56 -12.99 -25.13
C ASN A 199 5.80 -11.97 -24.27
N PHE A 200 5.78 -12.15 -22.94
CA PHE A 200 5.15 -11.27 -21.96
C PHE A 200 3.62 -11.13 -22.11
N PHE A 201 2.96 -12.07 -22.79
CA PHE A 201 1.50 -12.13 -22.89
C PHE A 201 0.88 -12.95 -21.76
N LEU A 202 -0.43 -12.78 -21.55
CA LEU A 202 -1.20 -13.67 -20.69
C LEU A 202 -1.21 -15.07 -21.29
N ASP A 203 -1.11 -16.09 -20.43
CA ASP A 203 -0.96 -17.48 -20.83
C ASP A 203 -1.89 -18.36 -20.00
N TYR A 204 -3.09 -18.61 -20.53
CA TYR A 204 -4.04 -19.51 -19.89
C TYR A 204 -3.68 -20.97 -20.09
N ASP A 205 -2.84 -21.32 -21.07
CA ASP A 205 -2.36 -22.71 -21.23
C ASP A 205 -1.54 -23.10 -20.00
N ALA A 206 -0.67 -22.20 -19.50
CA ALA A 206 0.06 -22.43 -18.26
C ALA A 206 -0.84 -22.59 -17.03
N THR A 207 -1.93 -21.81 -16.95
CA THR A 207 -2.92 -21.93 -15.86
C THR A 207 -3.65 -23.28 -15.93
N PHE A 208 -4.11 -23.69 -17.12
CA PHE A 208 -4.80 -24.97 -17.30
C PHE A 208 -3.87 -26.18 -17.17
N ASP A 209 -2.60 -26.06 -17.55
CA ASP A 209 -1.59 -27.10 -17.32
C ASP A 209 -1.41 -27.37 -15.82
N LEU A 210 -1.28 -26.31 -15.00
CA LEU A 210 -1.25 -26.45 -13.55
C LEU A 210 -2.50 -27.17 -13.02
N LEU A 211 -3.70 -26.71 -13.40
CA LEU A 211 -4.96 -27.28 -12.91
C LEU A 211 -5.17 -28.73 -13.36
N GLY A 212 -4.68 -29.10 -14.56
CA GLY A 212 -4.68 -30.46 -15.07
C GLY A 212 -3.69 -31.38 -14.34
N ALA A 213 -2.51 -30.87 -13.99
CA ALA A 213 -1.44 -31.62 -13.31
C ALA A 213 -1.58 -31.64 -11.77
N THR A 214 -2.30 -30.68 -11.19
CA THR A 214 -2.41 -30.45 -9.73
C THR A 214 -3.88 -30.41 -9.31
N PRO A 215 -4.57 -31.56 -9.22
CA PRO A 215 -6.02 -31.59 -9.01
C PRO A 215 -6.50 -30.95 -7.70
N GLU A 216 -5.64 -30.86 -6.68
CA GLU A 216 -5.96 -30.17 -5.42
C GLU A 216 -6.28 -28.67 -5.62
N GLY A 217 -5.75 -28.05 -6.68
CA GLY A 217 -5.99 -26.64 -7.00
C GLY A 217 -7.35 -26.36 -7.63
N ASN A 218 -8.09 -27.39 -8.04
CA ASN A 218 -9.32 -27.23 -8.81
C ASN A 218 -10.45 -26.54 -8.04
N HIS A 219 -10.49 -26.60 -6.70
CA HIS A 219 -11.48 -25.83 -5.94
C HIS A 219 -11.24 -24.31 -6.10
N ALA A 220 -10.00 -23.85 -5.93
CA ALA A 220 -9.64 -22.46 -6.20
C ALA A 220 -9.74 -22.11 -7.70
N GLY A 221 -9.43 -23.05 -8.59
CA GLY A 221 -9.62 -22.89 -10.04
C GLY A 221 -11.08 -22.63 -10.42
N LEU A 222 -12.03 -23.37 -9.85
CA LEU A 222 -13.46 -23.12 -10.06
C LEU A 222 -13.87 -21.72 -9.58
N MET A 223 -13.39 -21.28 -8.41
CA MET A 223 -13.62 -19.92 -7.93
C MET A 223 -13.01 -18.86 -8.84
N PHE A 224 -11.77 -19.07 -9.30
CA PHE A 224 -11.07 -18.17 -10.21
C PHE A 224 -11.85 -17.94 -11.52
N PHE A 225 -12.50 -18.96 -12.08
CA PHE A 225 -13.29 -18.87 -13.30
C PHE A 225 -14.78 -18.54 -13.09
N SER A 226 -15.22 -18.41 -11.84
CA SER A 226 -16.55 -17.88 -11.47
C SER A 226 -16.56 -16.35 -11.34
N ASP A 227 -17.70 -15.78 -10.96
CA ASP A 227 -17.85 -14.34 -10.70
C ASP A 227 -17.03 -13.87 -9.47
N HIS A 228 -16.63 -14.78 -8.58
CA HIS A 228 -15.69 -14.46 -7.49
C HIS A 228 -14.32 -13.97 -7.99
N GLY A 229 -13.92 -14.33 -9.23
CA GLY A 229 -12.68 -13.84 -9.84
C GLY A 229 -12.78 -12.41 -10.38
N THR A 230 -13.98 -11.83 -10.44
CA THR A 230 -14.26 -10.49 -10.98
C THR A 230 -15.32 -9.78 -10.12
N PRO A 231 -15.05 -9.53 -8.82
CA PRO A 231 -16.00 -8.84 -7.93
C PRO A 231 -16.25 -7.39 -8.39
N ASP A 232 -17.44 -6.88 -8.07
CA ASP A 232 -17.83 -5.49 -8.32
C ASP A 232 -17.23 -4.56 -7.26
N GLY A 233 -15.99 -4.14 -7.49
CA GLY A 233 -15.21 -3.30 -6.58
C GLY A 233 -14.82 -4.02 -5.27
N TRP A 234 -14.19 -3.25 -4.38
CA TRP A 234 -13.60 -3.78 -3.13
C TRP A 234 -14.61 -4.01 -1.99
N ILE A 235 -15.83 -3.48 -2.12
CA ILE A 235 -16.82 -3.47 -1.04
C ILE A 235 -17.86 -4.59 -1.16
N ASN A 236 -17.97 -5.21 -2.34
CA ASN A 236 -18.98 -6.24 -2.62
C ASN A 236 -18.33 -7.63 -2.67
N GLU A 237 -17.42 -7.92 -1.74
CA GLU A 237 -16.77 -9.22 -1.60
C GLU A 237 -16.58 -9.60 -0.13
N HIS A 238 -16.34 -10.89 0.11
CA HIS A 238 -15.99 -11.40 1.42
C HIS A 238 -14.47 -11.49 1.58
N GLY A 239 -13.99 -11.52 2.83
CA GLY A 239 -12.59 -11.77 3.17
C GLY A 239 -12.48 -13.02 4.04
N TYR A 240 -11.52 -13.88 3.72
CA TYR A 240 -11.25 -15.13 4.43
C TYR A 240 -9.76 -15.24 4.77
N GLY A 241 -9.44 -15.74 5.96
CA GLY A 241 -8.05 -16.01 6.35
C GLY A 241 -7.41 -17.21 5.65
N CYS A 242 -8.19 -17.98 4.87
CA CYS A 242 -7.86 -19.22 4.15
C CYS A 242 -7.40 -20.42 5.01
N HIS A 243 -6.69 -20.16 6.10
CA HIS A 243 -6.12 -21.17 6.98
C HIS A 243 -6.96 -21.37 8.23
N ALA A 244 -6.87 -22.56 8.82
CA ALA A 244 -7.27 -22.77 10.20
C ALA A 244 -6.21 -22.15 11.12
N PHE A 245 -6.63 -21.27 12.02
CA PHE A 245 -5.80 -20.69 13.06
C PHE A 245 -6.15 -21.29 14.42
N LYS A 246 -5.35 -20.98 15.44
CA LYS A 246 -5.59 -21.42 16.80
C LYS A 246 -5.74 -20.21 17.71
N TRP A 247 -6.88 -20.11 18.38
CA TRP A 247 -7.07 -19.21 19.50
C TRP A 247 -6.83 -19.93 20.81
N VAL A 248 -6.31 -19.18 21.79
CA VAL A 248 -5.97 -19.69 23.13
C VAL A 248 -6.51 -18.72 24.16
N ASN A 249 -7.29 -19.21 25.11
CA ASN A 249 -7.90 -18.38 26.15
C ASN A 249 -6.95 -18.16 27.35
N LYS A 250 -7.40 -17.42 28.38
CA LYS A 250 -6.60 -17.13 29.58
C LYS A 250 -6.29 -18.36 30.45
N LYS A 251 -7.06 -19.44 30.32
CA LYS A 251 -6.82 -20.73 31.00
C LYS A 251 -5.82 -21.62 30.26
N GLY A 252 -5.43 -21.25 29.04
CA GLY A 252 -4.55 -22.04 28.18
C GLY A 252 -5.26 -23.09 27.34
N GLU A 253 -6.61 -23.10 27.34
CA GLU A 253 -7.41 -23.96 26.47
C GLU A 253 -7.42 -23.36 25.05
N PHE A 254 -7.55 -24.20 24.03
CA PHE A 254 -7.51 -23.75 22.63
C PHE A 254 -8.70 -24.22 21.80
N VAL A 255 -8.99 -23.46 20.75
CA VAL A 255 -9.97 -23.80 19.71
C VAL A 255 -9.37 -23.50 18.33
N TYR A 256 -9.73 -24.29 17.33
CA TYR A 256 -9.43 -23.97 15.94
C TYR A 256 -10.50 -23.05 15.36
N ILE A 257 -10.07 -22.04 14.62
CA ILE A 257 -10.91 -21.06 13.93
C ILE A 257 -10.55 -20.98 12.45
#